data_AF-A0A9E1SN54-F1
#
_entry.id   AF-A0A9E1SN54-F1
#
_cell.length_a   1.000
_cell.length_b   1.000
_cell.length_c   1.000
_cell.angle_alpha   90.00
_cell.angle_beta   90.00
_cell.angle_gamma   90.00
#
_symmetry.space_group_name_H-M   'P 1'
#
loop_
_entity.id
_entity.type
_entity.pdbx_description
1 polymer ?
#
loop_
_entity_poly.entity_id
_entity_poly.type
_entity_poly.pdbx_seq_one_letter_code
_entity_poly.pdbx_strand_id
1 'polypeptide(L)' 'EHNHRLISIRLETLRKMKHVVGVAGGSDKIEALQAALKGGFIHSLITDEVTARALIPSS' A
#
# COMPACT_ATOMS: atom_id res chain seq x y z
N GLU A 1 5.84 -11.63 15.92
CA GLU A 1 5.86 -11.05 17.29
C GLU A 1 5.15 -9.69 17.44
N HIS A 2 5.65 -8.56 16.92
CA HIS A 2 5.09 -7.23 17.23
C HIS A 2 3.58 -7.03 16.93
N ASN A 3 3.04 -7.60 15.86
CA ASN A 3 1.66 -7.34 15.43
C ASN A 3 0.58 -8.00 16.31
N HIS A 4 0.92 -8.97 17.17
CA HIS A 4 -0.07 -9.74 17.93
C HIS A 4 -0.73 -8.96 19.07
N ARG A 5 -0.17 -7.79 19.44
CA ARG A 5 -0.66 -6.90 20.50
C ARG A 5 -1.49 -5.73 19.99
N LEU A 6 -1.63 -5.57 18.67
CA LEU A 6 -2.40 -4.49 18.06
C LEU A 6 -3.87 -4.87 17.93
N ILE A 7 -4.75 -4.12 18.58
CA ILE A 7 -6.20 -4.19 18.33
C ILE A 7 -6.48 -3.33 17.09
N SER A 8 -6.44 -3.95 15.90
CA SER A 8 -6.75 -3.28 14.62
C SER A 8 -7.20 -4.30 13.56
N ILE A 9 -7.50 -3.81 12.36
CA ILE A 9 -7.77 -4.67 11.21
C ILE A 9 -6.50 -5.45 10.85
N ARG A 10 -6.62 -6.77 10.76
CA ARG A 10 -5.53 -7.64 10.32
C ARG A 10 -5.21 -7.36 8.85
N LEU A 11 -3.93 -7.38 8.49
CA LEU A 11 -3.48 -7.17 7.11
C LEU A 11 -4.13 -8.17 6.12
N GLU A 12 -4.29 -9.43 6.54
CA GLU A 12 -4.99 -10.46 5.75
C GLU A 12 -6.46 -10.14 5.49
N THR A 13 -7.09 -9.37 6.36
CA THR A 13 -8.46 -8.91 6.15
C THR A 13 -8.50 -7.89 5.01
N LEU A 14 -7.54 -6.97 4.96
CA LEU A 14 -7.46 -5.97 3.88
C LEU A 14 -7.32 -6.64 2.51
N ARG A 15 -6.51 -7.70 2.40
CA ARG A 15 -6.34 -8.49 1.18
C ARG A 15 -7.62 -9.18 0.70
N LYS A 16 -8.56 -9.49 1.61
CA LYS A 16 -9.84 -10.15 1.31
C LYS A 16 -10.98 -9.17 1.09
N MET A 17 -10.81 -7.90 1.44
CA MET A 17 -11.85 -6.89 1.24
C MET A 17 -12.09 -6.68 -0.25
N LYS A 18 -13.35 -6.42 -0.62
CA LYS A 18 -13.74 -6.19 -2.02
C LYS A 18 -12.96 -5.03 -2.65
N HIS A 19 -12.68 -3.98 -1.88
CA HIS A 19 -11.98 -2.80 -2.36
C HIS A 19 -11.35 -2.03 -1.19
N VAL A 20 -10.11 -1.56 -1.39
CA VAL A 20 -9.30 -0.87 -0.39
C VAL A 20 -8.59 0.27 -1.12
N VAL A 21 -8.77 1.49 -0.63
CA VAL A 21 -8.16 2.70 -1.18
C VAL A 21 -7.03 3.13 -0.25
N GLY A 22 -5.82 3.21 -0.77
CA GLY A 22 -4.67 3.79 -0.09
C GLY A 22 -4.50 5.25 -0.47
N VAL A 23 -4.10 6.08 0.50
CA VAL A 23 -3.76 7.49 0.27
C VAL A 23 -2.39 7.75 0.87
N ALA A 24 -1.41 8.02 0.02
CA ALA A 24 -0.04 8.29 0.45
C ALA A 24 0.77 8.91 -0.70
N GLY A 25 1.79 9.67 -0.33
CA GLY A 25 2.73 10.31 -1.24
C GLY A 25 4.05 10.61 -0.52
N GLY A 26 5.09 10.85 -1.30
CA GLY A 26 6.46 11.09 -0.87
C GLY A 26 7.45 10.03 -1.35
N SER A 27 8.65 10.47 -1.70
CA SER A 27 9.75 9.61 -2.17
C SER A 27 10.25 8.63 -1.11
N ASP A 28 10.07 8.96 0.17
CA ASP A 28 10.39 8.11 1.31
C ASP A 28 9.48 6.87 1.42
N LYS A 29 8.35 6.86 0.72
CA LYS A 29 7.33 5.80 0.81
C LYS A 29 7.26 4.87 -0.40
N ILE A 30 8.13 5.06 -1.40
CA ILE A 30 8.09 4.27 -2.64
C ILE A 30 8.19 2.78 -2.37
N GLU A 31 9.17 2.35 -1.60
CA GLU A 31 9.37 0.93 -1.29
C GLU A 31 8.16 0.32 -0.57
N ALA A 32 7.64 1.02 0.44
CA ALA A 32 6.47 0.59 1.19
C ALA A 32 5.21 0.50 0.31
N LEU A 33 5.00 1.47 -0.58
CA LEU A 33 3.88 1.48 -1.53
C LEU A 33 4.01 0.36 -2.54
N GLN A 34 5.19 0.10 -3.09
CA GLN A 34 5.43 -1.03 -3.97
C GLN A 34 5.12 -2.35 -3.28
N ALA A 35 5.57 -2.53 -2.03
CA ALA A 35 5.28 -3.74 -1.25
C ALA A 35 3.78 -3.89 -0.98
N ALA A 36 3.07 -2.80 -0.65
CA ALA A 36 1.63 -2.84 -0.38
C ALA A 36 0.80 -3.16 -1.63
N LEU A 37 1.17 -2.60 -2.78
CA LEU A 37 0.55 -2.87 -4.08
C LEU A 37 0.83 -4.31 -4.53
N LYS A 38 2.09 -4.75 -4.50
CA LYS A 38 2.48 -6.13 -4.86
C LYS A 38 1.86 -7.18 -3.93
N GLY A 39 1.72 -6.85 -2.64
CA GLY A 39 1.08 -7.71 -1.64
C GLY A 39 -0.44 -7.79 -1.78
N GLY A 40 -1.06 -6.98 -2.64
CA GLY A 40 -2.51 -6.94 -2.82
C GLY A 40 -3.27 -6.40 -1.61
N PHE A 41 -2.63 -5.57 -0.78
CA PHE A 41 -3.28 -4.97 0.39
C PHE A 41 -4.04 -3.69 0.04
N ILE A 42 -3.75 -3.10 -1.11
CA ILE A 42 -4.37 -1.88 -1.62
C ILE A 42 -4.80 -2.16 -3.07
N HIS A 43 -6.03 -1.80 -3.40
CA HIS A 43 -6.62 -2.01 -4.72
C HIS A 43 -6.61 -0.74 -5.58
N SER A 44 -6.63 0.44 -4.95
CA SER A 44 -6.54 1.73 -5.63
C SER A 44 -5.70 2.68 -4.79
N LEU A 45 -4.85 3.48 -5.44
CA LEU A 45 -3.94 4.42 -4.78
C LEU A 45 -4.24 5.85 -5.23
N ILE A 46 -4.44 6.74 -4.24
CA ILE A 46 -4.41 8.18 -4.44
C ILE A 46 -3.03 8.67 -3.98
N THR A 47 -2.30 9.30 -4.89
CA THR A 47 -0.92 9.73 -4.65
C THR A 47 -0.57 10.99 -5.45
N ASP A 48 0.58 11.59 -5.15
CA ASP A 48 1.11 12.72 -5.92
C ASP A 48 1.85 12.26 -7.18
N GLU A 49 2.08 13.20 -8.09
CA GLU A 49 2.66 12.96 -9.41
C GLU A 49 4.10 12.39 -9.35
N VAL A 50 4.89 12.82 -8.37
CA VAL A 50 6.29 12.36 -8.19
C VAL A 50 6.29 10.90 -7.77
N THR A 51 5.45 10.57 -6.79
CA THR A 51 5.28 9.22 -6.27
C THR A 51 4.72 8.29 -7.34
N ALA A 52 3.69 8.72 -8.08
CA ALA A 52 3.12 7.95 -9.17
C ALA A 52 4.17 7.58 -10.21
N ARG A 53 4.98 8.55 -10.67
CA ARG A 53 6.06 8.31 -11.64
C ARG A 53 7.08 7.29 -11.14
N ALA A 54 7.49 7.39 -9.88
CA ALA A 54 8.45 6.46 -9.29
C ALA A 54 7.90 5.03 -9.10
N LEU A 55 6.57 4.87 -9.07
CA LEU A 55 5.90 3.56 -8.96
C LEU A 55 5.68 2.86 -10.31
N ILE A 56 5.78 3.58 -11.43
CA ILE A 56 5.62 3.00 -12.77
C ILE A 56 6.88 2.19 -13.13
N PRO A 57 6.75 0.93 -13.56
CA PRO A 57 7.89 0.13 -14.00
C PRO A 57 8.56 0.73 -15.25
N SER A 58 9.89 0.72 -15.29
CA SER A 58 10.66 0.95 -16.51
C SER A 58 10.60 -0.33 -17.36
N SER A 59 9.58 -0.47 -18.20
CA SER A 59 9.47 -1.54 -19.20
C SER A 59 9.60 -0.98 -20.60
#